data_AF-A0A1Q6UZM1-F1
#
_entry.id   AF-A0A1Q6UZM1-F1
#
_cell.length_a   1.000
_cell.length_b   1.000
_cell.length_c   1.000
_cell.angle_alpha   90.00
_cell.angle_beta   90.00
_cell.angle_gamma   90.00
#
_symmetry.space_group_name_H-M   'P 1'
#
loop_
_entity.id
_entity.type
_entity.pdbx_description
1 polymer ?
#
loop_
_entity_poly.entity_id
_entity_poly.type
_entity_poly.pdbx_seq_one_letter_code
_entity_poly.pdbx_strand_id
1 'polypeptide(L)'
;MVLYAAIILYIYSVVLDRVLIGVSKNKALYIITSKEEELCNYIMKDLKHGVTIFDVKGAFLEKKRKVLMTVIPNSKKLMKKHSLL
;
A
#
# COMPACT_ATOMS: atom_id res chain seq x y z
N MET A 1 -31.41 23.69 16.03
CA MET A 1 -29.97 23.80 16.31
C MET A 1 -29.23 22.48 16.23
N VAL A 2 -29.67 21.44 16.94
CA VAL A 2 -28.99 20.12 16.96
C VAL A 2 -28.87 19.48 15.57
N LEU A 3 -29.91 19.58 14.72
CA LEU A 3 -29.88 19.06 13.35
C LEU A 3 -28.76 19.68 12.49
N TYR A 4 -28.59 21.00 12.59
CA TYR A 4 -27.57 21.72 11.82
C TYR A 4 -26.16 21.37 12.30
N ALA A 5 -25.98 21.22 13.62
CA ALA A 5 -24.73 20.77 14.21
C ALA A 5 -24.35 19.36 13.75
N ALA A 6 -25.32 18.42 13.71
CA ALA A 6 -25.09 17.05 13.24
C ALA A 6 -24.68 17.01 11.76
N ILE A 7 -25.32 17.81 10.91
CA ILE A 7 -24.98 17.90 9.48
C ILE A 7 -23.57 18.45 9.29
N ILE A 8 -23.22 19.53 10.00
CA ILE A 8 -21.90 20.16 9.92
C ILE A 8 -20.82 19.20 10.42
N LEU A 9 -21.05 18.51 11.54
CA LEU A 9 -20.11 17.50 12.08
C LEU A 9 -19.86 16.37 11.09
N TYR A 10 -20.92 15.86 10.43
CA TYR A 10 -20.77 14.81 9.43
C TYR A 10 -19.93 15.27 8.24
N ILE A 11 -20.22 16.45 7.69
CA ILE A 11 -19.45 17.01 6.58
C ILE A 11 -18.00 17.23 7.00
N TYR A 12 -17.78 17.77 8.20
CA TYR A 12 -16.45 18.02 8.74
C TYR A 12 -15.63 16.75 8.88
N SER A 13 -16.20 15.67 9.42
CA SER A 13 -15.53 14.36 9.49
C SER A 13 -15.14 13.83 8.11
N VAL A 14 -16.03 13.92 7.12
CA VAL A 14 -15.72 13.47 5.75
C VAL A 14 -14.63 14.31 5.11
N VAL A 15 -14.62 15.62 5.33
CA VAL A 15 -13.58 16.52 4.82
C VAL A 15 -12.25 16.24 5.51
N LEU A 16 -12.24 16.08 6.84
CA LEU A 16 -11.05 15.72 7.61
C LEU A 16 -10.45 14.40 7.13
N ASP A 17 -11.26 13.36 6.94
CA ASP A 17 -10.77 12.08 6.44
C ASP A 17 -10.13 12.21 5.06
N ARG A 18 -10.74 13.00 4.16
CA ARG A 18 -10.19 13.25 2.82
C ARG A 18 -8.89 14.03 2.85
N VAL A 19 -8.73 14.97 3.79
CA VAL A 19 -7.50 15.78 3.91
C VAL A 19 -6.39 14.98 4.58
N LEU A 20 -6.70 14.25 5.66
CA LEU A 20 -5.73 13.48 6.44
C LEU A 20 -5.25 12.22 5.72
N ILE A 21 -6.17 11.46 5.13
CA ILE A 21 -5.86 10.17 4.48
C ILE A 21 -5.60 10.37 2.97
N GLY A 22 -6.06 11.48 2.40
CA GLY A 22 -6.00 11.74 0.97
C GLY A 22 -7.08 10.96 0.19
N VAL A 23 -7.42 11.44 -1.01
CA VAL A 23 -8.37 10.79 -1.93
C VAL A 23 -7.74 9.57 -2.65
N SER A 24 -6.48 9.26 -2.35
CA SER A 24 -5.75 8.21 -3.05
C SER A 24 -6.26 6.83 -2.67
N LYS A 25 -6.92 6.16 -3.62
CA LYS A 25 -7.22 4.72 -3.54
C LYS A 25 -5.95 3.87 -3.70
N ASN A 26 -4.81 4.49 -4.01
CA ASN A 26 -3.55 3.82 -4.24
C ASN A 26 -2.77 3.73 -2.94
N LYS A 27 -2.43 2.51 -2.54
CA LYS A 27 -1.62 2.22 -1.37
C LYS A 27 -0.21 1.82 -1.83
N ALA A 28 0.80 2.38 -1.17
CA ALA A 28 2.17 1.90 -1.33
C ALA A 28 2.33 0.57 -0.60
N LEU A 29 2.78 -0.44 -1.31
CA LEU A 29 3.03 -1.77 -0.79
C LEU A 29 4.53 -2.02 -0.75
N TYR A 30 5.03 -2.42 0.41
CA TYR A 30 6.40 -2.84 0.63
C TYR A 30 6.44 -4.35 0.85
N ILE A 31 7.16 -5.07 0.02
CA ILE A 31 7.33 -6.52 0.12
C ILE A 31 8.80 -6.84 0.37
N ILE A 32 9.07 -7.52 1.48
CA ILE A 32 10.39 -8.08 1.80
C ILE A 32 10.35 -9.55 1.39
N THR A 33 11.12 -9.92 0.38
CA THR A 33 11.20 -11.31 -0.08
C THR A 33 12.64 -11.68 -0.44
N SER A 34 12.97 -12.96 -0.32
CA SER A 34 14.21 -13.53 -0.84
C SER A 34 14.11 -13.87 -2.33
N LYS A 35 12.90 -13.94 -2.89
CA LYS A 35 12.61 -14.28 -4.29
C LYS A 35 12.17 -13.03 -5.07
N GLU A 36 13.08 -12.09 -5.24
CA GLU A 36 12.76 -10.79 -5.86
C GLU A 36 12.40 -10.91 -7.34
N GLU A 37 13.09 -11.73 -8.13
CA GLU A 37 12.86 -11.87 -9.57
C GLU A 37 11.46 -12.40 -9.89
N GLU A 38 11.04 -13.47 -9.22
CA GLU A 38 9.73 -14.09 -9.42
C GLU A 38 8.60 -13.09 -9.14
N LEU A 39 8.75 -12.31 -8.07
CA LEU A 39 7.78 -11.32 -7.65
C LEU A 39 7.77 -10.08 -8.54
N CYS A 40 8.94 -9.60 -8.99
CA CYS A 40 9.06 -8.53 -9.97
C CYS A 40 8.36 -8.90 -11.28
N ASN A 41 8.60 -10.11 -11.78
CA ASN A 41 8.01 -10.58 -13.03
C ASN A 41 6.48 -10.67 -12.91
N TYR A 42 5.97 -11.14 -11.76
CA TYR A 42 4.54 -11.17 -11.45
C TYR A 42 3.92 -9.76 -11.42
N ILE A 43 4.55 -8.81 -10.70
CA ILE A 43 4.04 -7.44 -10.59
C ILE A 43 4.06 -6.73 -11.96
N MET A 44 5.13 -6.91 -12.73
CA MET A 44 5.25 -6.28 -14.05
C MET A 44 4.32 -6.91 -15.10
N LYS A 45 4.18 -8.25 -15.14
CA LYS A 45 3.38 -8.93 -16.18
C LYS A 45 1.90 -9.05 -15.81
N ASP A 46 1.58 -9.54 -14.62
CA ASP A 46 0.20 -9.83 -14.22
C ASP A 46 -0.53 -8.60 -13.70
N LEU A 47 0.16 -7.73 -12.95
CA LEU A 47 -0.42 -6.49 -12.43
C LEU A 47 -0.18 -5.28 -13.35
N LYS A 48 0.73 -5.37 -14.32
CA LYS A 48 1.12 -4.26 -15.22
C LYS A 48 1.49 -2.98 -14.45
N HIS A 49 2.14 -3.14 -13.31
CA HIS A 49 2.53 -2.04 -12.44
C HIS A 49 4.05 -1.93 -12.33
N GLY A 50 4.52 -0.70 -12.13
CA GLY A 50 5.92 -0.43 -11.84
C GLY A 50 6.30 -0.98 -10.46
N VAL A 51 7.54 -1.46 -10.35
CA VAL A 51 8.14 -1.89 -9.09
C VAL A 51 9.51 -1.25 -8.96
N THR A 52 9.82 -0.77 -7.77
CA THR A 52 11.14 -0.21 -7.44
C THR A 52 11.77 -1.07 -6.36
N ILE A 53 13.03 -1.42 -6.55
CA ILE A 53 13.78 -2.28 -5.63
C ILE A 53 14.79 -1.41 -4.91
N PHE A 54 14.86 -1.55 -3.58
CA PHE A 54 15.84 -0.85 -2.76
C PHE A 54 16.53 -1.83 -1.81
N ASP A 55 17.86 -1.71 -1.70
CA ASP A 55 18.64 -2.42 -0.68
C ASP A 55 18.42 -1.76 0.67
N VAL A 56 17.94 -2.53 1.63
CA VAL A 56 17.74 -2.11 3.03
C VAL A 56 18.63 -2.94 3.96
N LYS A 57 19.22 -2.27 4.95
CA LYS A 57 19.90 -2.96 6.06
C LYS A 57 18.96 -3.00 7.25
N GLY A 58 18.57 -4.20 7.67
CA GLY A 58 17.77 -4.36 8.89
C GLY A 58 18.62 -4.09 10.13
N ALA A 59 18.14 -3.23 11.04
CA ALA A 59 18.85 -2.91 12.27
C ALA A 59 18.97 -4.10 13.24
N PHE A 60 18.01 -5.03 13.22
CA PHE A 60 17.96 -6.17 14.16
C PHE A 60 18.81 -7.37 13.71
N LEU A 61 18.71 -7.74 12.43
CA LEU A 61 19.36 -8.94 11.89
C LEU A 61 20.70 -8.64 11.20
N GLU A 62 21.09 -7.36 11.10
CA GLU A 62 22.25 -6.81 10.35
C GLU A 62 22.42 -7.29 8.89
N LYS A 63 21.47 -8.09 8.39
CA LYS A 63 21.47 -8.63 7.04
C LYS A 63 20.95 -7.59 6.05
N LYS A 64 21.66 -7.48 4.93
CA LYS A 64 21.17 -6.80 3.73
C LYS A 64 19.99 -7.59 3.18
N ARG A 65 18.84 -6.94 3.07
CA ARG A 65 17.65 -7.47 2.41
C ARG A 65 17.20 -6.47 1.35
N LYS A 66 16.47 -6.94 0.36
CA LYS A 66 15.87 -6.06 -0.64
C LYS A 66 14.39 -5.91 -0.35
N VAL A 67 13.90 -4.69 -0.53
CA VAL A 67 12.49 -4.32 -0.43
C VAL A 67 12.00 -3.97 -1.82
N LEU A 68 10.91 -4.59 -2.23
CA LEU A 68 10.19 -4.21 -3.44
C LEU A 68 9.06 -3.26 -3.03
N MET A 69 9.03 -2.09 -3.66
CA MET A 69 7.99 -1.10 -3.51
C MET A 69 7.15 -1.03 -4.79
N THR A 70 5.83 -1.14 -4.66
CA THR A 70 4.91 -0.89 -5.76
C THR A 70 3.70 -0.11 -5.25
N VAL A 71 3.16 0.78 -6.09
CA VAL A 71 1.97 1.58 -5.75
C VAL A 71 0.80 1.01 -6.52
N ILE A 72 -0.08 0.30 -5.83
CA ILE A 72 -1.25 -0.35 -6.43
C ILE A 72 -2.55 0.26 -5.88
N PRO A 73 -3.62 0.38 -6.69
CA PRO A 73 -4.95 0.65 -6.16
C PRO A 73 -5.35 -0.48 -5.20
N ASN A 74 -6.13 -0.16 -4.16
CA ASN A 74 -6.66 -1.09 -3.17
C ASN A 74 -7.63 -2.10 -3.81
N SER A 75 -7.08 -2.99 -4.62
CA SER A 75 -7.77 -4.05 -5.32
C SER A 75 -7.55 -5.33 -4.50
N LYS A 76 -8.65 -5.91 -4.04
CA LYS A 76 -8.72 -7.17 -3.28
C LYS A 76 -7.92 -8.34 -3.91
N LYS A 77 -7.51 -8.21 -5.19
CA LYS A 77 -6.70 -9.19 -5.92
C LYS A 77 -5.33 -9.45 -5.28
N LEU A 78 -4.68 -8.45 -4.70
CA LEU A 78 -3.33 -8.64 -4.19
C LEU A 78 -3.29 -9.38 -2.83
N MET A 79 -4.28 -9.19 -1.96
CA MET A 79 -4.34 -9.87 -0.66
C MET A 79 -4.57 -11.39 -0.77
N LYS A 80 -5.21 -11.87 -1.85
CA LYS A 80 -5.54 -13.30 -2.02
C LYS A 80 -4.33 -14.22 -2.12
N LYS A 81 -3.15 -13.72 -2.52
CA LYS A 81 -1.94 -14.55 -2.67
C LYS A 81 -0.97 -14.43 -1.49
N HIS A 82 -1.11 -13.42 -0.63
CA HIS A 82 -0.31 -13.31 0.60
C HIS A 82 -0.63 -14.40 1.63
N SER A 83 -1.75 -15.11 1.48
CA SER A 83 -2.12 -16.29 2.27
C SER A 83 -1.65 -17.62 1.66
N LEU A 84 -0.94 -17.59 0.52
CA LEU A 84 -0.50 -18.77 -0.24
C LEU A 84 1.04 -18.88 -0.36
N LEU A 85 1.79 -17.99 0.31
CA LEU A 85 3.25 -18.04 0.47
C LEU A 85 3.57 -18.02 1.96
#